data_AF-A0A6N9V4Z6-F1
#
_entry.id   AF-A0A6N9V4Z6-F1
#
_cell.length_a   1.000
_cell.length_b   1.000
_cell.length_c   1.000
_cell.angle_alpha   90.00
_cell.angle_beta   90.00
_cell.angle_gamma   90.00
#
_symmetry.space_group_name_H-M   'P 1'
#
loop_
_entity.id
_entity.type
_entity.pdbx_description
1 polymer ?
#
loop_
_entity_poly.entity_id
_entity_poly.type
_entity_poly.pdbx_seq_one_letter_code
_entity_poly.pdbx_strand_id
1 'polypeptide(L)' 'MVRLGIAGEVPFGYIDESGEFTGEAPELAKVIFKRLGIANVQPVATEFGSLIPGLGSQQFDVVSAG' A
#
# COMPACT_ATOMS: atom_id res chain seq x y z
N MET A 1 5.49 1.49 -12.21
CA MET A 1 5.10 0.88 -10.92
C MET A 1 4.44 1.94 -10.07
N VAL A 2 3.63 1.57 -9.08
CA VAL A 2 3.02 2.49 -8.11
C VAL A 2 3.48 2.09 -6.71
N ARG A 3 3.93 3.06 -5.92
CA ARG A 3 4.28 2.90 -4.50
C ARG A 3 3.03 3.14 -3.65
N LEU A 4 2.72 2.18 -2.79
CA LEU A 4 1.50 2.12 -2.00
C LEU A 4 1.83 2.28 -0.51
N GLY A 5 1.48 3.43 0.07
CA GLY A 5 1.65 3.70 1.50
C GLY A 5 0.59 2.99 2.35
N ILE A 6 1.03 2.25 3.37
CA ILE A 6 0.19 1.38 4.22
C ILE A 6 0.60 1.46 5.69
N ALA A 7 -0.35 1.19 6.60
CA ALA A 7 -0.20 1.44 8.05
C ALA A 7 0.10 0.20 8.92
N GLY A 8 0.21 -1.00 8.33
CA GLY A 8 0.47 -2.23 9.11
C GLY A 8 -0.72 -2.74 9.90
N GLU A 9 -1.94 -2.35 9.52
CA GLU A 9 -3.17 -2.75 10.22
C GLU A 9 -3.63 -4.14 9.76
N VAL A 10 -3.72 -5.11 10.66
CA VAL A 10 -4.29 -6.43 10.36
C VAL A 10 -5.81 -6.35 10.57
N PRO A 11 -6.66 -6.82 9.63
CA PRO A 11 -6.36 -7.55 8.40
C PRO A 11 -6.30 -6.67 7.13
N PHE A 12 -6.23 -5.36 7.26
CA PHE A 12 -6.51 -4.45 6.16
C PHE A 12 -5.30 -4.07 5.29
N GLY A 13 -4.08 -4.03 5.84
CA GLY A 13 -2.84 -3.76 5.10
C GLY A 13 -1.61 -4.00 5.96
N TYR A 14 -0.99 -5.18 5.82
CA TYR A 14 0.09 -5.64 6.67
C TYR A 14 1.10 -6.52 5.91
N ILE A 15 2.26 -6.76 6.53
CA ILE A 15 3.24 -7.74 6.06
C ILE A 15 2.96 -9.05 6.80
N ASP A 16 2.75 -10.15 6.06
CA ASP A 16 2.50 -11.46 6.64
C ASP A 16 3.78 -12.15 7.13
N GLU A 17 3.64 -13.35 7.70
CA GLU A 17 4.77 -14.12 8.24
C GLU A 17 5.79 -14.55 7.16
N SER A 18 5.39 -14.55 5.89
CA SER A 18 6.30 -14.84 4.76
C SER A 18 7.07 -13.61 4.30
N GLY A 19 6.79 -12.44 4.87
CA GLY A 19 7.36 -11.16 4.44
C GLY A 19 6.64 -10.55 3.24
N GLU A 20 5.53 -11.15 2.80
CA GLU A 20 4.73 -10.64 1.69
C GLU A 20 3.73 -9.62 2.18
N PHE A 21 3.48 -8.62 1.34
CA PHE A 21 2.54 -7.56 1.68
C PHE A 21 1.12 -7.88 1.18
N THR A 22 0.16 -7.86 2.11
CA THR A 22 -1.21 -8.32 1.91
C THR A 22 -2.22 -7.58 2.80
N GLY A 23 -3.49 -7.98 2.72
CA GLY A 23 -4.62 -7.37 3.42
C GLY A 23 -5.70 -6.89 2.45
N GLU A 24 -6.86 -6.51 2.98
CA GLU A 24 -7.99 -6.06 2.16
C GLU A 24 -7.61 -4.94 1.17
N ALA A 25 -7.06 -3.85 1.70
CA ALA A 25 -6.79 -2.64 0.94
C ALA A 25 -5.72 -2.84 -0.15
N PRO A 26 -4.55 -3.45 0.13
CA PRO A 26 -3.52 -3.62 -0.89
C PRO A 26 -3.82 -4.73 -1.90
N GLU A 27 -4.55 -5.78 -1.54
CA GLU A 27 -5.03 -6.76 -2.53
C GLU A 27 -5.99 -6.12 -3.52
N LEU A 28 -6.91 -5.27 -3.03
CA LEU A 28 -7.78 -4.50 -3.90
C LEU A 28 -6.99 -3.53 -4.79
N ALA A 29 -5.98 -2.86 -4.23
CA ALA A 29 -5.11 -1.97 -5.00
C ALA A 29 -4.37 -2.72 -6.13
N LYS A 30 -3.84 -3.92 -5.88
CA LYS A 30 -3.20 -4.77 -6.91
C LYS A 30 -4.16 -5.04 -8.08
N VAL A 31 -5.42 -5.38 -7.79
CA VAL A 31 -6.44 -5.62 -8.82
C VAL A 31 -6.78 -4.36 -9.62
N ILE A 32 -6.94 -3.23 -8.94
CA ILE A 32 -7.26 -1.94 -9.59
C ILE A 32 -6.11 -1.50 -10.51
N PHE A 33 -4.87 -1.48 -10.01
CA PHE A 33 -3.73 -1.05 -10.81
C PHE A 33 -3.44 -1.98 -11.99
N LYS A 34 -3.64 -3.29 -11.82
CA LYS A 34 -3.58 -4.24 -12.94
C LYS A 34 -4.58 -3.88 -14.05
N ARG A 35 -5.82 -3.51 -13.70
CA ARG A 35 -6.84 -3.06 -14.67
C ARG A 35 -6.48 -1.73 -15.34
N LEU A 36 -5.72 -0.87 -14.68
CA LEU A 36 -5.20 0.38 -15.22
C LEU A 36 -3.91 0.20 -16.06
N GLY A 37 -3.47 -1.03 -16.30
CA GLY A 37 -2.26 -1.31 -17.07
C GLY A 37 -0.96 -1.15 -16.28
N ILE A 38 -1.03 -1.02 -14.95
CA ILE A 38 0.13 -0.93 -14.07
C ILE A 38 0.40 -2.33 -13.49
N ALA A 39 1.46 -2.97 -13.97
CA ALA A 39 1.78 -4.35 -13.60
C ALA A 39 2.30 -4.51 -12.17
N ASN A 40 2.94 -3.48 -11.61
CA ASN A 40 3.69 -3.57 -10.36
C ASN A 40 3.20 -2.53 -9.34
N VAL A 41 2.81 -3.04 -8.17
CA VAL A 41 2.50 -2.26 -6.96
C VAL A 41 3.53 -2.63 -5.90
N GLN A 42 4.23 -1.63 -5.37
CA GLN A 42 5.24 -1.80 -4.34
C GLN A 42 4.75 -1.18 -3.03
N PRO A 43 4.64 -1.93 -1.95
CA PRO A 43 4.22 -1.38 -0.67
C PRO A 43 5.32 -0.58 0.02
N VAL A 44 4.90 0.43 0.77
CA VAL A 44 5.73 1.26 1.64
C VAL A 44 5.06 1.29 3.00
N ALA A 45 5.55 0.49 3.93
CA ALA A 45 5.06 0.49 5.31
C ALA A 45 5.48 1.78 6.02
N THR A 46 4.54 2.41 6.71
CA THR A 46 4.76 3.62 7.51
C THR A 46 3.79 3.65 8.69
N GLU A 47 4.04 4.49 9.68
CA GLU A 47 3.06 4.79 10.73
C GLU A 47 1.81 5.46 10.15
N PHE A 48 0.63 5.20 10.73
CA PHE A 48 -0.64 5.78 10.28
C PHE A 48 -0.59 7.31 10.18
N GLY A 49 -0.05 7.98 11.21
CA GLY A 49 0.11 9.43 11.24
C GLY A 49 1.04 10.00 10.16
N SER A 50 1.84 9.15 9.52
CA SER A 50 2.79 9.52 8.47
C SER A 50 2.26 9.29 7.05
N LEU A 51 1.05 8.74 6.89
CA LEU A 51 0.46 8.50 5.56
C LEU A 51 0.27 9.79 4.75
N ILE A 52 -0.34 10.82 5.33
CA ILE A 52 -0.58 12.09 4.62
C ILE A 52 0.74 12.84 4.36
N PRO A 53 1.65 13.03 5.35
CA PRO A 53 2.95 13.64 5.09
C PRO A 53 3.80 12.87 4.07
N GLY A 54 3.77 11.53 4.11
CA GLY A 54 4.47 10.66 3.17
C GLY A 54 3.97 10.80 1.74
N LEU A 55 2.64 10.93 1.55
CA LEU A 55 2.04 11.22 0.26
C LEU A 55 2.46 12.60 -0.26
N GLY A 56 2.36 13.63 0.59
CA GLY A 56 2.72 15.00 0.24
C GLY A 56 4.20 15.19 -0.10
N SER A 57 5.08 14.39 0.52
CA SER A 57 6.52 14.35 0.24
C SER A 57 6.92 13.34 -0.83
N GLN A 58 5.95 12.70 -1.50
CA GLN A 58 6.16 11.74 -2.59
C GLN A 58 7.01 10.51 -2.20
N GLN A 59 6.94 10.08 -0.94
CA GLN A 59 7.55 8.81 -0.49
C GLN A 59 6.82 7.59 -1.08
N PHE A 60 5.52 7.76 -1.33
CA PHE A 60 4.67 6.84 -2.09
C PHE A 60 3.68 7.65 -2.93
N ASP A 61 3.06 6.99 -3.90
CA ASP A 61 2.22 7.63 -4.90
C ASP A 61 0.73 7.59 -4.52
N VAL A 62 0.33 6.59 -3.73
CA VAL A 62 -1.05 6.35 -3.29
C VAL A 62 -1.06 5.81 -1.86
N VAL A 63 -2.09 6.13 -1.09
CA VAL A 63 -2.36 5.56 0.23
C VAL A 63 -3.41 4.45 0.09
N SER A 64 -3.17 3.32 0.75
CA SER A 64 -4.11 2.20 0.88
C SER A 64 -4.14 1.76 2.34
N ALA A 65 -4.98 2.45 3.10
CA ALA A 65 -5.22 2.18 4.51
C ALA A 65 -6.74 2.22 4.71
N GLY A 66 -7.30 1.13 5.20
CA GLY A 66 -8.70 0.91 5.53
C GLY A 66 -8.78 0.07 6.78
#